data_AF-A0AAV6MJS7-F1
#
_entry.id   AF-A0AAV6MJS7-F1
#
_cell.length_a   1.000
_cell.length_b   1.000
_cell.length_c   1.000
_cell.angle_alpha   90.00
_cell.angle_beta   90.00
_cell.angle_gamma   90.00
#
_symmetry.space_group_name_H-M   'P 1'
#
loop_
_entity.id
_entity.type
_entity.pdbx_description
1 polymer ?
#
loop_
_entity_poly.entity_id
_entity_poly.type
_entity_poly.pdbx_seq_one_letter_code
_entity_poly.pdbx_strand_id
1 'polypeptide(L)'
;MALTSRSAIRTATNLSNNLLRSFSTSIKSAHHNNHQQTHKYLEASAFVGSWEAPKDPKEAQAKLALLRRDYAKQVKQVRKNYIQEVEVLRLEKQRKDEAKREALRVANEERKKLKAEAAKARAEERKVADEEFRRTLMKERGEKLEHWRMMEKKREEKKKEKNEAIRRQSSMWVDEKKLEEKLLDAIVNTIPL
;
A
#
# COMPACT_ATOMS: atom_id res chain seq x y z
N MET A 1 50.00 -4.97 40.58
CA MET A 1 48.98 -4.52 41.57
C MET A 1 47.63 -4.45 40.88
N ALA A 2 46.51 -4.96 41.34
CA ALA A 2 46.17 -5.88 42.40
C ALA A 2 44.90 -6.61 41.90
N LEU A 3 44.84 -7.91 42.15
CA LEU A 3 43.69 -8.77 41.93
C LEU A 3 42.62 -8.44 42.97
N THR A 4 41.36 -8.32 42.58
CA THR A 4 40.24 -8.54 43.50
C THR A 4 39.12 -9.31 42.81
N SER A 5 39.17 -10.62 43.01
CA SER A 5 38.08 -11.56 42.88
C SER A 5 37.04 -11.29 43.97
N ARG A 6 35.74 -11.32 43.64
CA ARG A 6 34.70 -11.68 44.62
C ARG A 6 33.50 -12.32 43.92
N SER A 7 33.35 -13.62 44.18
CA SER A 7 32.21 -14.46 43.83
C SER A 7 31.07 -14.33 44.84
N ALA A 8 29.83 -14.38 44.37
CA ALA A 8 28.65 -14.85 45.12
C ALA A 8 27.63 -15.35 44.07
N ILE A 9 27.57 -16.66 43.80
CA ILE A 9 26.61 -17.63 44.35
C ILE A 9 25.14 -17.28 44.04
N ARG A 10 24.62 -18.00 43.02
CA ARG A 10 23.32 -18.69 42.91
C ARG A 10 22.06 -17.99 43.46
N THR A 11 21.12 -17.72 42.56
CA THR A 11 19.73 -18.22 42.66
C THR A 11 19.16 -18.42 41.26
N ALA A 12 19.07 -19.69 40.85
CA ALA A 12 18.14 -20.12 39.82
C ALA A 12 16.77 -20.30 40.47
N THR A 13 15.75 -19.65 39.92
CA THR A 13 14.33 -20.03 39.89
C THR A 13 13.55 -18.82 39.42
N ASN A 14 13.09 -18.84 38.17
CA ASN A 14 11.83 -18.24 37.72
C ASN A 14 11.53 -18.73 36.29
N LEU A 15 11.59 -20.05 36.09
CA LEU A 15 10.92 -20.73 34.98
C LEU A 15 9.58 -21.25 35.50
N SER A 16 8.52 -20.43 35.48
CA SER A 16 7.17 -20.98 35.69
C SER A 16 5.97 -20.10 35.30
N ASN A 17 6.11 -18.94 34.64
CA ASN A 17 4.94 -18.07 34.44
C ASN A 17 4.46 -17.87 32.98
N ASN A 18 5.02 -18.56 31.99
CA ASN A 18 4.59 -18.41 30.59
C ASN A 18 3.77 -19.59 30.02
N LEU A 19 3.10 -20.37 30.87
CA LEU A 19 2.18 -21.43 30.44
C LEU A 19 0.69 -21.07 30.59
N LEU A 20 0.34 -19.80 30.39
CA LEU A 20 -1.05 -19.44 30.07
C LEU A 20 -1.17 -19.22 28.57
N ARG A 21 -1.20 -20.36 27.85
CA ARG A 21 -1.68 -20.43 26.47
C ARG A 21 -3.16 -20.04 26.49
N SER A 22 -3.44 -18.75 26.33
CA SER A 22 -4.79 -18.27 26.08
C SER A 22 -5.22 -18.76 24.70
N PHE A 23 -6.00 -19.84 24.67
CA PHE A 23 -6.78 -20.20 23.51
C PHE A 23 -7.97 -19.24 23.41
N SER A 24 -7.70 -17.96 23.13
CA SER A 24 -8.74 -17.06 22.65
C SER A 24 -9.01 -17.43 21.20
N THR A 25 -9.95 -18.36 20.99
CA THR A 25 -10.68 -18.41 19.74
C THR A 25 -11.39 -17.07 19.62
N SER A 26 -10.84 -16.16 18.82
CA SER A 26 -11.62 -15.06 18.27
C SER A 26 -12.69 -15.70 17.40
N ILE A 27 -13.80 -16.09 18.03
CA ILE A 27 -15.05 -16.34 17.35
C ILE A 27 -15.46 -14.96 16.86
N LYS A 28 -15.00 -14.59 15.66
CA LYS A 28 -15.71 -13.61 14.85
C LYS A 28 -17.14 -14.09 14.88
N SER A 29 -18.00 -13.37 15.60
CA SER A 29 -19.41 -13.67 15.80
C SER A 29 -20.03 -13.92 14.44
N ALA A 30 -20.04 -15.19 14.03
CA ALA A 30 -20.53 -15.62 12.74
C ALA A 30 -22.04 -15.59 12.87
N HIS A 31 -22.62 -14.52 12.33
CA HIS A 31 -24.04 -14.24 12.29
C HIS A 31 -24.69 -14.09 13.67
N HIS A 32 -25.19 -12.88 13.97
CA HIS A 32 -26.22 -12.70 14.98
C HIS A 32 -27.31 -13.75 14.75
N ASN A 33 -27.43 -14.70 15.67
CA ASN A 33 -28.54 -15.64 15.75
C ASN A 33 -29.78 -14.84 16.17
N ASN A 34 -30.34 -14.07 15.24
CA ASN A 34 -31.50 -13.22 15.48
C ASN A 34 -32.80 -14.01 15.65
N HIS A 35 -32.75 -15.33 15.60
CA HIS A 35 -33.87 -16.24 15.82
C HIS A 35 -34.56 -15.94 17.15
N GLN A 36 -33.80 -15.65 18.21
CA GLN A 36 -34.41 -15.36 19.51
C GLN A 36 -35.24 -14.07 19.55
N GLN A 37 -35.04 -13.13 18.63
CA GLN A 37 -35.81 -11.87 18.58
C GLN A 37 -37.09 -11.95 17.75
N THR A 38 -37.23 -12.92 16.84
CA THR A 38 -38.41 -13.04 15.96
C THR A 38 -39.40 -14.10 16.42
N HIS A 39 -39.10 -14.88 17.46
CA HIS A 39 -40.04 -15.84 18.01
C HIS A 39 -41.07 -15.15 18.92
N LYS A 40 -42.29 -14.96 18.39
CA LYS A 40 -43.46 -14.74 19.24
C LYS A 40 -43.88 -16.09 19.81
N TYR A 41 -43.82 -16.24 21.14
CA TYR A 41 -44.37 -17.42 21.81
C TYR A 41 -45.88 -17.45 21.58
N LEU A 42 -46.41 -18.64 21.27
CA LEU A 42 -47.85 -18.85 21.20
C LEU A 42 -48.43 -18.84 22.63
N GLU A 43 -49.66 -18.37 22.76
CA GLU A 43 -50.39 -18.46 24.03
C GLU A 43 -50.55 -19.92 24.50
N ALA A 44 -50.68 -20.10 25.81
CA ALA A 44 -50.91 -21.42 26.40
C ALA A 44 -52.16 -22.06 25.77
N SER A 45 -52.00 -23.26 25.21
CA SER A 45 -53.10 -23.94 24.55
C SER A 45 -54.02 -24.60 25.57
N ALA A 46 -55.28 -24.15 25.64
CA ALA A 46 -56.32 -24.73 26.49
C ALA A 46 -56.68 -26.19 26.12
N PHE A 47 -56.19 -26.68 24.98
CA PHE A 47 -56.40 -28.04 24.50
C PHE A 47 -55.61 -29.10 25.27
N VAL A 48 -54.46 -28.72 25.85
CA VAL A 48 -53.62 -29.65 26.61
C VAL A 48 -54.29 -29.90 27.97
N GLY A 49 -55.01 -31.03 28.08
CA GLY A 49 -55.73 -31.43 29.28
C GLY A 49 -57.26 -31.44 29.15
N SER A 50 -57.82 -31.00 28.01
CA SER A 50 -59.27 -30.97 27.76
C SER A 50 -59.86 -32.33 27.33
N TRP A 51 -59.13 -33.43 27.52
CA TRP A 51 -59.57 -34.75 27.07
C TRP A 51 -60.34 -35.47 28.17
N GLU A 52 -61.65 -35.64 27.96
CA GLU A 52 -62.48 -36.50 28.81
C GLU A 52 -62.55 -37.92 28.24
N ALA A 53 -62.20 -38.91 29.05
CA ALA A 53 -62.24 -40.30 28.66
C ALA A 53 -63.70 -40.80 28.50
N PRO A 54 -64.12 -41.23 27.29
CA PRO A 54 -65.45 -41.80 27.10
C PRO A 54 -65.61 -43.10 27.91
N LYS A 55 -66.79 -43.34 28.48
CA LYS A 55 -67.09 -44.54 29.29
C LYS A 55 -67.02 -45.84 28.48
N ASP A 56 -67.40 -45.78 27.20
CA ASP A 56 -67.42 -46.96 26.33
C ASP A 56 -66.09 -47.14 25.56
N PRO A 57 -65.45 -48.31 25.64
CA PRO A 57 -64.12 -48.53 25.07
C PRO A 57 -64.10 -48.45 23.53
N LYS A 58 -65.20 -48.85 22.88
CA LYS A 58 -65.33 -48.82 21.41
C LYS A 58 -65.43 -47.39 20.88
N GLU A 59 -66.11 -46.51 21.61
CA GLU A 59 -66.21 -45.08 21.27
C GLU A 59 -64.89 -44.35 21.49
N ALA A 60 -64.20 -44.65 22.58
CA ALA A 60 -62.87 -44.11 22.86
C ALA A 60 -61.88 -44.45 21.74
N GLN A 61 -61.90 -45.69 21.24
CA GLN A 61 -61.07 -46.11 20.11
C GLN A 61 -61.41 -45.36 18.82
N ALA A 62 -62.70 -45.16 18.51
CA ALA A 62 -63.14 -44.43 17.32
C ALA A 62 -62.71 -42.95 17.38
N LYS A 63 -62.92 -42.28 18.52
CA LYS A 63 -62.49 -40.88 18.73
C LYS A 63 -60.98 -40.73 18.62
N LEU A 64 -60.20 -41.66 19.20
CA LEU A 64 -58.74 -41.66 19.09
C LEU A 64 -58.27 -41.88 17.65
N ALA A 65 -58.91 -42.78 16.89
CA ALA A 65 -58.57 -43.04 15.50
C ALA A 65 -58.83 -41.81 14.61
N LEU A 66 -59.95 -41.11 14.83
CA LEU A 66 -60.25 -39.84 14.17
C LEU A 66 -59.21 -38.77 14.50
N LEU A 67 -58.90 -38.59 15.80
CA LEU A 67 -57.93 -37.60 16.25
C LEU A 67 -56.54 -37.85 15.65
N ARG A 68 -56.08 -39.10 15.59
CA ARG A 68 -54.82 -39.47 14.94
C ARG A 68 -54.82 -39.13 13.45
N ARG A 69 -55.93 -39.38 12.74
CA ARG A 69 -56.06 -39.05 11.31
C ARG A 69 -56.06 -37.55 11.07
N ASP A 70 -56.81 -36.80 11.86
CA ASP A 70 -56.93 -35.36 11.69
C ASP A 70 -55.64 -34.63 12.07
N TYR A 71 -54.97 -35.07 13.15
CA TYR A 71 -53.63 -34.58 13.48
C TYR A 71 -52.63 -34.86 12.35
N ALA A 72 -52.62 -36.07 11.79
CA ALA A 72 -51.74 -36.40 10.67
C ALA A 72 -52.00 -35.51 9.44
N LYS A 73 -53.28 -35.20 9.14
CA LYS A 73 -53.64 -34.25 8.07
C LYS A 73 -53.15 -32.84 8.37
N GLN A 74 -53.38 -32.33 9.57
CA GLN A 74 -52.95 -31.00 10.00
C GLN A 74 -51.42 -30.85 9.91
N VAL A 75 -50.67 -31.79 10.49
CA VAL A 75 -49.21 -31.79 10.45
C VAL A 75 -48.69 -31.89 9.01
N LYS A 76 -49.34 -32.70 8.16
CA LYS A 76 -49.00 -32.77 6.74
C LYS A 76 -49.19 -31.43 6.03
N GLN A 77 -50.26 -30.70 6.34
CA GLN A 77 -50.48 -29.36 5.78
C GLN A 77 -49.46 -28.35 6.29
N VAL A 78 -49.17 -28.34 7.59
CA VAL A 78 -48.13 -27.47 8.18
C VAL A 78 -46.77 -27.73 7.53
N ARG A 79 -46.41 -28.99 7.31
CA ARG A 79 -45.15 -29.35 6.63
C ARG A 79 -45.10 -28.82 5.20
N LYS A 80 -46.20 -28.90 4.45
CA LYS A 80 -46.27 -28.35 3.09
C LYS A 80 -46.09 -26.84 3.09
N ASN A 81 -46.78 -26.13 3.98
CA ASN A 81 -46.66 -24.68 4.11
C ASN A 81 -45.22 -24.28 4.47
N TYR A 82 -44.60 -24.98 5.43
CA TYR A 82 -43.22 -24.73 5.82
C TYR A 82 -42.23 -24.91 4.66
N ILE A 83 -42.40 -25.96 3.85
CA ILE A 83 -41.55 -26.18 2.65
C ILE A 83 -41.69 -24.99 1.68
N GLN A 84 -42.91 -24.50 1.46
CA GLN A 84 -43.15 -23.36 0.58
C GLN A 84 -42.52 -22.07 1.15
N GLU A 85 -42.70 -21.80 2.44
CA GLU A 85 -42.10 -20.63 3.12
C GLU A 85 -40.58 -20.64 3.03
N VAL A 86 -39.95 -21.79 3.28
CA VAL A 86 -38.49 -21.94 3.18
C VAL A 86 -38.02 -21.72 1.75
N GLU A 87 -38.76 -22.21 0.75
CA GLU A 87 -38.39 -22.01 -0.66
C GLU A 87 -38.55 -20.55 -1.09
N VAL A 88 -39.59 -19.84 -0.63
CA VAL A 88 -39.74 -18.39 -0.86
C VAL A 88 -38.55 -17.62 -0.28
N LEU A 89 -38.16 -17.91 0.96
CA LEU A 89 -36.99 -17.28 1.60
C LEU A 89 -35.69 -17.56 0.84
N ARG A 90 -35.54 -18.77 0.30
CA ARG A 90 -34.38 -19.15 -0.53
C ARG A 90 -34.35 -18.32 -1.82
N LEU A 91 -35.47 -18.19 -2.52
CA LEU A 91 -35.58 -17.41 -3.75
C LEU A 91 -35.32 -15.92 -3.50
N GLU A 92 -35.86 -15.36 -2.41
CA GLU A 92 -35.57 -13.97 -2.02
C GLU A 92 -34.09 -13.73 -1.75
N LYS A 93 -33.43 -14.69 -1.09
CA LYS A 93 -31.99 -14.62 -0.84
C LYS A 93 -31.21 -14.62 -2.16
N GLN A 94 -31.57 -15.50 -3.11
CA GLN A 94 -30.95 -15.55 -4.42
C GLN A 94 -31.09 -14.22 -5.17
N ARG A 95 -32.30 -13.65 -5.22
CA ARG A 95 -32.55 -12.34 -5.86
C ARG A 95 -31.70 -11.23 -5.23
N LYS A 96 -31.59 -11.21 -3.89
CA LYS A 96 -30.75 -10.21 -3.18
C LYS A 96 -29.27 -10.41 -3.49
N ASP A 97 -28.80 -11.64 -3.55
CA ASP A 97 -27.40 -11.95 -3.84
C ASP A 97 -27.03 -11.64 -5.30
N GLU A 98 -27.94 -11.88 -6.24
CA GLU A 98 -27.79 -11.50 -7.66
C GLU A 98 -27.72 -9.98 -7.82
N ALA A 99 -28.67 -9.24 -7.23
CA ALA A 99 -28.67 -7.78 -7.27
C ALA A 99 -27.36 -7.19 -6.69
N LYS A 100 -26.85 -7.75 -5.58
CA LYS A 100 -25.56 -7.35 -5.01
C LYS A 100 -24.40 -7.65 -5.95
N ARG A 101 -24.38 -8.82 -6.59
CA ARG A 101 -23.33 -9.22 -7.52
C ARG A 101 -23.28 -8.29 -8.73
N GLU A 102 -24.44 -7.94 -9.29
CA GLU A 102 -24.53 -7.02 -10.41
C GLU A 102 -24.10 -5.60 -10.04
N ALA A 103 -24.56 -5.08 -8.90
CA ALA A 103 -24.14 -3.78 -8.39
C ALA A 103 -22.60 -3.71 -8.20
N LEU A 104 -22.01 -4.76 -7.62
CA LEU A 104 -20.56 -4.86 -7.48
C LEU A 104 -19.83 -4.94 -8.83
N ARG A 105 -20.40 -5.61 -9.83
CA ARG A 105 -19.82 -5.67 -11.17
C ARG A 105 -19.77 -4.28 -11.79
N VAL A 106 -20.88 -3.54 -11.78
CA VAL A 106 -20.97 -2.18 -12.34
C VAL A 106 -19.98 -1.24 -11.66
N ALA A 107 -19.95 -1.21 -10.32
CA ALA A 107 -19.01 -0.37 -9.57
C ALA A 107 -17.54 -0.71 -9.88
N ASN A 108 -17.22 -2.00 -10.05
CA ASN A 108 -15.87 -2.42 -10.44
C ASN A 108 -15.50 -2.00 -11.86
N GLU A 109 -16.45 -2.03 -12.81
CA GLU A 109 -16.24 -1.55 -14.18
C GLU A 109 -15.99 -0.04 -14.21
N GLU A 110 -16.78 0.74 -13.47
CA GLU A 110 -16.58 2.18 -13.32
C GLU A 110 -15.19 2.49 -12.73
N ARG A 111 -14.81 1.81 -11.64
CA ARG A 111 -13.47 1.96 -11.05
C ARG A 111 -12.36 1.62 -12.04
N LYS A 112 -12.56 0.59 -12.89
CA LYS A 112 -11.59 0.23 -13.94
C LYS A 112 -11.48 1.31 -15.01
N LYS A 113 -12.60 1.89 -15.45
CA LYS A 113 -12.62 3.00 -16.42
C LYS A 113 -11.88 4.22 -15.88
N LEU A 114 -12.21 4.65 -14.66
CA LEU A 114 -11.52 5.76 -13.99
C LEU A 114 -10.02 5.50 -13.83
N LYS A 115 -9.65 4.27 -13.45
CA LYS A 115 -8.23 3.89 -13.33
C LYS A 115 -7.51 3.90 -14.69
N ALA A 116 -8.17 3.49 -15.76
CA ALA A 116 -7.61 3.51 -17.11
C ALA A 116 -7.43 4.96 -17.61
N GLU A 117 -8.39 5.85 -17.36
CA GLU A 117 -8.29 7.28 -17.68
C GLU A 117 -7.14 7.94 -16.90
N ALA A 118 -7.05 7.68 -15.59
CA ALA A 118 -5.93 8.16 -14.78
C ALA A 118 -4.58 7.61 -15.24
N ALA A 119 -4.53 6.35 -15.71
CA ALA A 119 -3.31 5.78 -16.27
C ALA A 119 -2.92 6.43 -17.60
N LYS A 120 -3.88 6.80 -18.45
CA LYS A 120 -3.63 7.56 -19.69
C LYS A 120 -3.08 8.95 -19.37
N ALA A 121 -3.68 9.67 -18.43
CA ALA A 121 -3.18 10.99 -18.00
C ALA A 121 -1.72 10.91 -17.51
N ARG A 122 -1.40 9.95 -16.65
CA ARG A 122 -0.02 9.71 -16.19
C ARG A 122 0.94 9.32 -17.30
N ALA A 123 0.46 8.63 -18.34
CA ALA A 123 1.30 8.29 -19.49
C ALA A 123 1.66 9.54 -20.30
N GLU A 124 0.72 10.47 -20.49
CA GLU A 124 1.00 11.75 -21.13
C GLU A 124 1.94 12.61 -20.28
N GLU A 125 1.75 12.66 -18.96
CA GLU A 125 2.69 13.35 -18.04
C GLU A 125 4.12 12.84 -18.17
N ARG A 126 4.31 11.51 -18.31
CA ARG A 126 5.63 10.92 -18.51
C ARG A 126 6.26 11.33 -19.84
N LYS A 127 5.47 11.42 -20.92
CA LYS A 127 5.98 11.90 -22.20
C LYS A 127 6.46 13.35 -22.11
N VAL A 128 5.68 14.21 -21.45
CA VAL A 128 6.06 15.61 -21.22
C VAL A 128 7.35 15.68 -20.41
N ALA A 129 7.47 14.90 -19.32
CA ALA A 129 8.70 14.84 -18.53
C ALA A 129 9.92 14.38 -19.36
N ASP A 130 9.77 13.41 -20.25
CA ASP A 130 10.84 12.96 -21.15
C ASP A 130 11.26 14.05 -22.14
N GLU A 131 10.30 14.82 -22.67
CA GLU A 131 10.59 15.95 -23.56
C GLU A 131 11.32 17.07 -22.83
N GLU A 132 10.88 17.41 -21.61
CA GLU A 132 11.57 18.37 -20.75
C GLU A 132 13.00 17.93 -20.45
N PHE A 133 13.19 16.65 -20.13
CA PHE A 133 14.52 16.07 -19.91
C PHE A 133 15.43 16.18 -21.15
N ARG A 134 14.88 15.96 -22.36
CA ARG A 134 15.65 16.16 -23.59
C ARG A 134 16.02 17.63 -23.80
N ARG A 135 15.11 18.56 -23.50
CA ARG A 135 15.36 20.01 -23.61
C ARG A 135 16.46 20.45 -22.66
N THR A 136 16.45 20.00 -21.40
CA THR A 136 17.49 20.32 -20.43
C THR A 136 18.85 19.77 -20.87
N LEU A 137 18.92 18.53 -21.37
CA LEU A 137 20.16 17.97 -21.92
C LEU A 137 20.75 18.79 -23.07
N MET A 138 19.91 19.31 -23.97
CA MET A 138 20.39 20.15 -25.08
C MET A 138 20.92 21.50 -24.59
N LYS A 139 20.28 22.09 -23.56
CA LYS A 139 20.78 23.31 -22.91
C LYS A 139 22.15 23.09 -22.26
N GLU A 140 22.29 22.04 -21.45
CA GLU A 140 23.56 21.72 -20.79
C GLU A 140 24.69 21.47 -21.79
N ARG A 141 24.40 20.80 -22.92
CA ARG A 141 25.38 20.62 -24.01
C ARG A 141 25.81 21.97 -24.61
N GLY A 142 24.86 22.88 -24.83
CA GLY A 142 25.13 24.23 -25.32
C GLY A 142 26.03 25.01 -24.36
N GLU A 143 25.67 25.06 -23.08
CA GLU A 143 26.45 25.75 -22.03
C GLU A 143 27.88 25.21 -21.93
N LYS A 144 28.06 23.88 -22.00
CA LYS A 144 29.40 23.27 -22.01
C LYS A 144 30.21 23.68 -23.24
N LEU A 145 29.60 23.69 -24.43
CA LEU A 145 30.29 24.13 -25.65
C LEU A 145 30.70 25.61 -25.59
N GLU A 146 29.83 26.48 -25.08
CA GLU A 146 30.15 27.90 -24.88
C GLU A 146 31.28 28.08 -23.86
N HIS A 147 31.23 27.35 -22.76
CA HIS A 147 32.31 27.33 -21.78
C HIS A 147 33.66 26.93 -22.41
N TRP A 148 33.67 25.90 -23.26
CA TRP A 148 34.87 25.47 -23.99
C TRP A 148 35.40 26.56 -24.92
N ARG A 149 34.55 27.22 -25.70
CA ARG A 149 34.95 28.35 -26.57
C ARG A 149 35.56 29.50 -25.76
N MET A 150 34.97 29.81 -24.60
CA MET A 150 35.50 30.86 -23.72
C MET A 150 36.88 30.48 -23.14
N MET A 151 37.07 29.20 -22.77
CA MET A 151 38.37 28.72 -22.29
C MET A 151 39.43 28.71 -23.39
N GLU A 152 39.05 28.39 -24.63
CA GLU A 152 39.95 28.45 -25.78
C GLU A 152 40.41 29.89 -26.06
N LYS A 153 39.47 30.84 -26.12
CA LYS A 153 39.79 32.28 -26.25
C LYS A 153 40.75 32.76 -25.16
N LYS A 154 40.45 32.45 -23.89
CA LYS A 154 41.33 32.79 -22.76
C LYS A 154 42.73 32.18 -22.91
N ARG A 155 42.83 30.97 -23.45
CA ARG A 155 44.12 30.30 -23.70
C ARG A 155 44.90 31.02 -24.81
N GLU A 156 44.23 31.41 -25.88
CA GLU A 156 44.84 32.17 -26.98
C GLU A 156 45.31 33.55 -26.53
N GLU A 157 44.48 34.27 -25.77
CA GLU A 157 44.83 35.56 -25.16
C GLU A 157 46.09 35.43 -24.29
N LYS A 158 46.12 34.46 -23.37
CA LYS A 158 47.31 34.18 -22.55
C LYS A 158 48.55 33.84 -23.38
N LYS A 159 48.39 33.13 -24.50
CA LYS A 159 49.51 32.85 -25.42
C LYS A 159 50.00 34.14 -26.09
N LYS A 160 49.10 35.00 -26.55
CA LYS A 160 49.44 36.30 -27.15
C LYS A 160 50.14 37.21 -26.14
N GLU A 161 49.60 37.35 -24.93
CA GLU A 161 50.20 38.14 -23.84
C GLU A 161 51.63 37.67 -23.53
N LYS A 162 51.84 36.36 -23.40
CA LYS A 162 53.18 35.78 -23.19
C LYS A 162 54.12 36.08 -24.37
N ASN A 163 53.67 35.87 -25.60
CA ASN A 163 54.47 36.14 -26.79
C ASN A 163 54.83 37.63 -26.91
N GLU A 164 53.90 38.52 -26.60
CA GLU A 164 54.17 39.97 -26.57
C GLU A 164 55.13 40.35 -25.45
N ALA A 165 54.99 39.78 -24.25
CA ALA A 165 55.93 39.99 -23.16
C ALA A 165 57.35 39.55 -23.57
N ILE A 166 57.48 38.37 -24.21
CA ILE A 166 58.76 37.89 -24.75
C ILE A 166 59.28 38.85 -25.82
N ARG A 167 58.45 39.33 -26.76
CA ARG A 167 58.88 40.29 -27.79
C ARG A 167 59.41 41.61 -27.20
N ARG A 168 58.73 42.14 -26.18
CA ARG A 168 59.18 43.35 -25.45
C ARG A 168 60.47 43.11 -24.69
N GLN A 169 60.65 41.93 -24.10
CA GLN A 169 61.90 41.57 -23.41
C GLN A 169 63.03 41.29 -24.41
N SER A 170 62.76 40.64 -25.54
CA SER A 170 63.78 40.25 -26.52
C SER A 170 64.42 41.45 -27.20
N SER A 171 63.71 42.57 -27.35
CA SER A 171 64.34 43.82 -27.82
C SER A 171 65.38 44.38 -26.85
N MET A 172 65.41 43.93 -25.60
CA MET A 172 66.46 44.26 -24.61
C MET A 172 67.56 43.19 -24.54
N TRP A 173 67.41 42.06 -25.23
CA TRP A 173 68.41 41.00 -25.23
C TRP A 173 69.67 41.47 -25.94
N VAL A 174 70.81 41.11 -25.38
CA VAL A 174 72.12 41.58 -25.81
C VAL A 174 72.75 40.47 -26.62
N ASP A 175 73.13 40.77 -27.86
CA ASP A 175 73.89 39.82 -28.67
C ASP A 175 75.23 39.51 -27.99
N GLU A 176 75.68 38.25 -28.09
CA GLU A 176 76.90 37.77 -27.42
C GLU A 176 78.13 38.64 -27.72
N LYS A 177 78.25 39.14 -28.95
CA LYS A 177 79.34 40.03 -29.38
C LYS A 177 79.31 41.43 -28.74
N LYS A 178 78.16 41.87 -28.23
CA LYS A 178 77.96 43.20 -27.61
C LYS A 178 77.79 43.11 -26.10
N LEU A 179 77.96 41.92 -25.53
CA LEU A 179 77.68 41.63 -24.13
C LEU A 179 78.75 42.21 -23.20
N GLU A 180 80.03 42.12 -23.59
CA GLU A 180 81.16 42.70 -22.86
C GLU A 180 81.08 44.24 -22.81
N GLU A 181 80.73 44.88 -23.93
CA GLU A 181 80.57 46.34 -24.03
C GLU A 181 79.45 46.84 -23.10
N LYS A 182 78.31 46.14 -23.08
CA LYS A 182 77.16 46.52 -22.25
C LYS A 182 77.37 46.20 -20.76
N LEU A 183 78.17 45.17 -20.43
CA LEU A 183 78.56 44.86 -19.06
C LEU A 183 79.41 46.00 -18.47
N LEU A 184 80.39 46.48 -19.24
CA LEU A 184 81.23 47.61 -18.84
C LEU A 184 80.40 48.89 -18.66
N ASP A 185 79.48 49.17 -19.60
CA ASP A 185 78.58 50.32 -19.51
C ASP A 185 77.68 50.29 -18.26
N ALA A 186 77.15 49.12 -17.89
CA ALA A 186 76.32 48.95 -16.69
C ALA A 186 77.11 49.10 -15.37
N ILE A 187 78.40 48.73 -15.36
CA ILE A 187 79.29 48.92 -14.20
C ILE A 187 79.62 50.42 -14.01
N VAL A 188 79.73 51.17 -15.11
CA VAL A 188 80.03 52.61 -15.08
C VAL A 188 78.79 53.45 -14.78
N ASN A 189 77.64 53.11 -15.36
CA ASN A 189 76.36 53.78 -15.16
C ASN A 189 75.53 53.06 -14.08
N THR A 190 76.01 53.09 -12.82
CA THR A 190 75.25 52.50 -11.72
C THR A 190 74.00 53.31 -11.42
N ILE A 191 72.82 52.73 -11.64
CA ILE A 191 71.55 53.31 -11.19
C ILE A 191 71.37 52.92 -9.71
N PRO A 192 71.30 53.87 -8.76
CA PRO A 192 70.98 53.55 -7.36
C PRO A 192 69.52 53.09 -7.27
N LEU A 193 69.29 52.06 -6.44
CA LEU A 193 68.00 51.38 -6.21
C LEU A 193 66.85 52.32 -5.87
#